data_AF-A0A9D7EE65-F1
#
_entry.id   AF-A0A9D7EE65-F1
#
_cell.length_a   1.000
_cell.length_b   1.000
_cell.length_c   1.000
_cell.angle_alpha   90.00
_cell.angle_beta   90.00
_cell.angle_gamma   90.00
#
_symmetry.space_group_name_H-M   'P 1'
#
loop_
_entity.id
_entity.type
_entity.pdbx_description
1 polymer ?
#
loop_
_entity_poly.entity_id
_entity_poly.type
_entity_poly.pdbx_seq_one_letter_code
_entity_poly.pdbx_strand_id
1 'polypeptide(L)'
;MAGSNEQDIRSPLFTQRLYRNEGQGRFSEAMDALPPMTTSAQRAAVADIDNDGDLDIYLGGRQTPAHYPFAPRSYLLVNDGKGRFADATPQLAPTAMGPGMVTDARFADIDGDHDPDLVLSGEWMPITVFRNNGGHFENITAQCGLANTAGW
;
A
#
# COMPACT_ATOMS: atom_id res chain seq x y z
N MET A 1 2.81 10.83 9.47
CA MET A 1 2.89 10.95 8.00
C MET A 1 3.61 12.25 7.68
N ALA A 2 4.75 12.18 6.99
CA ALA A 2 5.49 13.37 6.59
C ALA A 2 4.98 13.87 5.24
N GLY A 3 4.48 15.09 5.20
CA GLY A 3 3.85 15.70 4.03
C GLY A 3 4.20 17.18 3.92
N SER A 4 5.41 17.49 3.48
CA SER A 4 5.77 18.85 3.06
C SER A 4 6.50 18.79 1.72
N ASN A 5 6.13 19.61 0.75
CA ASN A 5 6.54 19.49 -0.65
C ASN A 5 7.75 20.36 -1.04
N GLU A 6 8.67 20.64 -0.11
CA GLU A 6 9.74 21.64 -0.32
C GLU A 6 11.18 21.10 -0.37
N GLN A 7 11.43 19.77 -0.31
CA GLN A 7 12.80 19.24 -0.26
C GLN A 7 13.04 17.96 -1.08
N ASP A 8 14.32 17.67 -1.38
CA ASP A 8 14.80 16.50 -2.15
C ASP A 8 14.16 15.19 -1.66
N ILE A 9 13.71 14.34 -2.60
CA ILE A 9 13.03 13.06 -2.36
C ILE A 9 13.86 12.07 -1.54
N ARG A 10 15.17 12.30 -1.43
CA ARG A 10 16.13 11.51 -0.63
C ARG A 10 16.33 12.06 0.78
N SER A 11 15.64 13.13 1.15
CA SER A 11 15.71 13.67 2.50
C SER A 11 15.17 12.65 3.51
N PRO A 12 15.86 12.41 4.65
CA PRO A 12 15.38 11.52 5.73
C PRO A 12 14.02 11.92 6.31
N LEU A 13 13.52 13.11 5.95
CA LEU A 13 12.21 13.62 6.31
C LEU A 13 11.07 12.97 5.49
N PHE A 14 11.34 12.36 4.34
CA PHE A 14 10.35 11.63 3.52
C PHE A 14 10.38 10.12 3.70
N THR A 15 11.31 9.60 4.50
CA THR A 15 11.37 8.17 4.81
C THR A 15 10.18 7.79 5.68
N GLN A 16 9.44 6.76 5.25
CA GLN A 16 8.40 6.16 6.08
C GLN A 16 9.03 5.58 7.34
N ARG A 17 8.40 5.81 8.50
CA ARG A 17 8.89 5.31 9.79
C ARG A 17 7.90 4.33 10.37
N LEU A 18 8.41 3.18 10.81
CA LEU A 18 7.65 2.20 11.56
C LEU A 18 7.92 2.36 13.06
N TYR A 19 6.87 2.49 13.85
CA TYR A 19 6.97 2.49 15.31
C TYR A 19 6.35 1.20 15.84
N ARG A 20 7.15 0.41 16.56
CA ARG A 20 6.69 -0.82 17.20
C ARG A 20 6.23 -0.52 18.62
N ASN A 21 5.05 -1.02 18.98
CA ASN A 21 4.55 -0.98 20.36
C ASN A 21 5.24 -2.07 21.18
N GLU A 22 6.01 -1.66 22.19
CA GLU A 22 6.73 -2.54 23.13
C GLU A 22 5.88 -2.88 24.38
N GLY A 23 4.61 -2.49 24.37
CA GLY A 23 3.70 -2.58 25.51
C GLY A 23 3.76 -1.36 26.42
N GLN A 24 2.75 -1.22 27.29
CA GLN A 24 2.65 -0.15 28.29
C GLN A 24 2.72 1.28 27.70
N GLY A 25 2.30 1.45 26.44
CA GLY A 25 2.33 2.74 25.74
C GLY A 25 3.73 3.19 25.31
N ARG A 26 4.74 2.30 25.37
CA ARG A 26 6.08 2.59 24.88
C ARG A 26 6.20 2.19 23.42
N PHE A 27 6.62 3.15 22.59
CA PHE A 27 6.88 2.94 21.16
C PHE A 27 8.36 3.15 20.88
N SER A 28 8.98 2.23 20.15
CA SER A 28 10.33 2.40 19.62
C SER A 28 10.30 2.42 18.10
N GLU A 29 11.12 3.29 17.50
CA GLU A 29 11.31 3.29 16.06
C GLU A 29 12.00 1.99 15.63
N ALA A 30 11.38 1.26 14.71
CA ALA A 30 11.94 0.07 14.12
C ALA A 30 12.82 0.50 12.94
N MET A 31 14.07 0.88 13.27
CA MET A 31 15.08 1.24 12.28
C MET A 31 15.31 0.04 11.33
N ASP A 32 15.44 0.33 10.03
CA ASP A 32 15.68 -0.66 8.96
C ASP A 32 14.57 -1.72 8.77
N ALA A 33 13.40 -1.53 9.38
CA ALA A 33 12.27 -2.46 9.23
C ALA A 33 11.53 -2.31 7.89
N LEU A 34 11.68 -1.16 7.22
CA LEU A 34 11.04 -0.87 5.94
C LEU A 34 12.09 -0.76 4.83
N PRO A 35 11.78 -1.20 3.61
CA PRO A 35 12.67 -0.97 2.47
C PRO A 35 12.74 0.53 2.14
N PRO A 36 13.78 0.98 1.43
CA PRO A 36 13.85 2.35 0.94
C PRO A 36 12.66 2.65 0.02
N MET A 37 11.80 3.57 0.41
CA MET A 37 10.65 4.02 -0.37
C MET A 37 10.80 5.50 -0.68
N THR A 38 10.51 5.88 -1.92
CA THR A 38 10.65 7.26 -2.43
C THR A 38 9.31 7.97 -2.59
N THR A 39 8.21 7.32 -2.20
CA THR A 39 6.85 7.86 -2.35
C THR A 39 6.29 8.37 -1.03
N SER A 40 5.65 9.54 -1.09
CA SER A 40 4.79 10.00 0.00
C SER A 40 3.50 9.19 -0.02
N ALA A 41 3.45 8.15 0.82
CA ALA A 41 2.24 7.37 1.06
C ALA A 41 1.32 8.15 2.02
N GLN A 42 0.04 8.22 1.68
CA GLN A 42 -0.98 8.88 2.52
C GLN A 42 -1.86 7.90 3.31
N ARG A 43 -1.93 6.64 2.86
CA ARG A 43 -2.79 5.62 3.45
C ARG A 43 -2.08 4.29 3.49
N ALA A 44 -2.29 3.59 4.60
CA ALA A 44 -1.88 2.23 4.81
C ALA A 44 -3.13 1.38 5.06
N ALA A 45 -3.22 0.24 4.39
CA ALA A 45 -4.15 -0.84 4.74
C ALA A 45 -3.33 -2.01 5.25
N VAL A 46 -3.88 -2.78 6.20
CA VAL A 46 -3.18 -3.86 6.89
C VAL A 46 -4.07 -5.09 6.90
N ALA A 47 -3.53 -6.24 6.48
CA ALA A 47 -4.16 -7.55 6.51
C ALA A 47 -3.08 -8.64 6.41
N ASP A 48 -3.43 -9.87 6.75
CA ASP A 48 -2.61 -11.07 6.52
C ASP A 48 -2.91 -11.59 5.11
N ILE A 49 -2.08 -11.21 4.12
CA ILE A 49 -2.42 -11.40 2.70
C ILE A 49 -1.97 -12.75 2.15
N ASP A 50 -1.02 -13.40 2.80
CA ASP A 50 -0.51 -14.73 2.42
C ASP A 50 -0.89 -15.84 3.42
N ASN A 51 -1.70 -15.50 4.44
CA ASN A 51 -2.28 -16.41 5.43
C ASN A 51 -1.20 -17.10 6.28
N ASP A 52 -0.12 -16.39 6.58
CA ASP A 52 0.98 -16.88 7.42
C ASP A 52 0.83 -16.50 8.91
N GLY A 53 -0.18 -15.69 9.23
CA GLY A 53 -0.54 -15.27 10.58
C GLY A 53 0.12 -13.96 11.02
N ASP A 54 0.90 -13.32 10.16
CA ASP A 54 1.38 -11.96 10.40
C ASP A 54 0.79 -10.91 9.46
N LEU A 55 0.85 -9.66 9.90
CA LEU A 55 0.17 -8.56 9.22
C LEU A 55 1.10 -7.89 8.23
N ASP A 56 0.63 -7.83 6.98
CA ASP A 56 1.25 -7.15 5.85
C ASP A 56 0.66 -5.76 5.64
N ILE A 57 1.30 -4.98 4.79
CA ILE A 57 0.92 -3.57 4.58
C ILE A 57 0.79 -3.26 3.09
N TYR A 58 -0.35 -2.73 2.70
CA TYR A 58 -0.47 -1.97 1.45
C TYR A 58 -0.31 -0.47 1.72
N LEU A 59 0.61 0.19 1.01
CA LEU A 59 0.84 1.63 1.06
C LEU A 59 0.41 2.28 -0.26
N GLY A 60 -0.66 3.08 -0.19
CA GLY A 60 -1.16 3.85 -1.32
C GLY A 60 -0.32 5.10 -1.58
N GLY A 61 0.30 5.15 -2.75
CA GLY A 61 1.04 6.31 -3.23
C GLY A 61 0.11 7.43 -3.69
N ARG A 62 0.32 8.67 -3.20
CA ARG A 62 -0.46 9.83 -3.66
C ARG A 62 0.37 10.93 -4.32
N GLN A 63 1.60 11.18 -3.88
CA GLN A 63 2.49 12.16 -4.54
C GLN A 63 3.91 11.63 -4.70
N THR A 64 4.48 11.83 -5.90
CA THR A 64 5.93 11.80 -6.12
C THR A 64 6.40 13.26 -6.18
N PRO A 65 7.14 13.77 -5.17
CA PRO A 65 7.67 15.12 -5.26
C PRO A 65 8.59 15.26 -6.49
N ALA A 66 8.49 16.37 -7.21
CA ALA A 66 9.26 16.73 -8.40
C ALA A 66 9.01 15.93 -9.71
N HIS A 67 8.08 14.96 -9.76
CA HIS A 67 7.78 14.19 -10.98
C HIS A 67 6.28 14.18 -11.34
N TYR A 68 5.70 15.36 -11.54
CA TYR A 68 4.45 15.47 -12.30
C TYR A 68 4.77 15.23 -13.78
N PRO A 69 4.08 14.32 -14.50
CA PRO A 69 2.76 13.76 -14.24
C PRO A 69 2.72 12.24 -13.89
N PHE A 70 3.76 11.66 -13.28
CA PHE A 70 3.80 10.21 -13.05
C PHE A 70 3.02 9.79 -11.80
N ALA A 71 2.10 8.82 -11.96
CA ALA A 71 1.38 8.22 -10.84
C ALA A 71 2.40 7.69 -9.80
N PRO A 72 2.25 8.04 -8.51
CA PRO A 72 3.17 7.59 -7.47
C PRO A 72 3.09 6.08 -7.29
N ARG A 73 4.25 5.47 -7.05
CA ARG A 73 4.34 4.04 -6.78
C ARG A 73 3.60 3.70 -5.48
N SER A 74 2.68 2.75 -5.55
CA SER A 74 2.13 2.09 -4.37
C SER A 74 2.92 0.82 -4.05
N TYR A 75 2.87 0.39 -2.79
CA TYR A 75 3.67 -0.72 -2.29
C TYR A 75 2.80 -1.77 -1.61
N LEU A 76 3.07 -3.03 -1.87
CA LEU A 76 2.62 -4.17 -1.08
C LEU A 76 3.84 -4.72 -0.35
N LEU A 77 3.82 -4.62 0.97
CA LEU A 77 4.91 -4.95 1.87
C LEU A 77 4.57 -6.20 2.67
N VAL A 78 5.33 -7.27 2.45
CA VAL A 78 5.17 -8.55 3.17
C VAL A 78 6.07 -8.54 4.40
N ASN A 79 5.51 -8.90 5.54
CA ASN A 79 6.22 -9.02 6.81
C ASN A 79 6.86 -10.42 6.95
N ASP A 80 7.92 -10.53 7.75
CA ASP A 80 8.65 -11.79 7.97
C ASP A 80 8.33 -12.44 9.34
N GLY A 81 7.18 -12.08 9.93
CA GLY A 81 6.80 -12.41 11.30
C GLY A 81 7.67 -11.77 12.40
N LYS A 82 8.73 -11.05 12.04
CA LYS A 82 9.66 -10.39 12.99
C LYS A 82 9.61 -8.87 12.89
N GLY A 83 8.67 -8.35 12.10
CA GLY A 83 8.48 -6.92 11.88
C GLY A 83 9.47 -6.33 10.88
N ARG A 84 10.03 -7.14 9.98
CA ARG A 84 10.76 -6.64 8.81
C ARG A 84 9.92 -6.84 7.56
N PHE A 85 9.83 -5.79 6.77
CA PHE A 85 8.99 -5.74 5.59
C PHE A 85 9.83 -5.77 4.32
N ALA A 86 9.37 -6.50 3.32
CA ALA A 86 9.95 -6.55 1.99
C ALA A 86 8.95 -6.05 0.95
N ASP A 87 9.43 -5.28 -0.03
CA ASP A 87 8.62 -4.85 -1.18
C ASP A 87 8.36 -6.03 -2.11
N ALA A 88 7.16 -6.61 -2.00
CA ALA A 88 6.69 -7.74 -2.79
C ALA A 88 5.80 -7.31 -3.98
N THR A 89 5.57 -6.00 -4.13
CA THR A 89 4.68 -5.44 -5.16
C THR A 89 4.99 -5.96 -6.58
N PRO A 90 6.24 -5.99 -7.06
CA PRO A 90 6.53 -6.45 -8.42
C PRO A 90 6.15 -7.90 -8.69
N GLN A 91 6.18 -8.74 -7.66
CA GLN A 91 5.95 -10.18 -7.76
C GLN A 91 4.48 -10.54 -7.50
N LEU A 92 3.87 -9.89 -6.51
CA LEU A 92 2.55 -10.23 -6.00
C LEU A 92 1.44 -9.35 -6.57
N ALA A 93 1.72 -8.06 -6.84
CA ALA A 93 0.70 -7.10 -7.25
C ALA A 93 1.22 -6.08 -8.29
N PRO A 94 1.75 -6.53 -9.44
CA PRO A 94 2.41 -5.64 -10.40
C PRO A 94 1.48 -4.53 -10.93
N THR A 95 0.19 -4.82 -11.09
CA THR A 95 -0.84 -3.87 -11.53
C THR A 95 -1.31 -2.93 -10.41
N ALA A 96 -1.06 -3.27 -9.15
CA ALA A 96 -1.32 -2.40 -8.00
C ALA A 96 -0.16 -1.44 -7.69
N MET A 97 0.92 -1.48 -8.48
CA MET A 97 2.07 -0.60 -8.33
C MET A 97 1.77 0.85 -8.74
N GLY A 98 0.84 1.07 -9.67
CA GLY A 98 0.45 2.39 -10.15
C GLY A 98 -1.03 2.48 -10.53
N PRO A 99 -1.96 2.25 -9.60
CA PRO A 99 -3.39 2.21 -9.91
C PRO A 99 -4.00 3.61 -10.10
N GLY A 100 -3.28 4.67 -9.73
CA GLY A 100 -3.74 6.05 -9.74
C GLY A 100 -3.21 6.80 -8.52
N MET A 101 -3.91 7.86 -8.11
CA MET A 101 -3.60 8.60 -6.88
C MET A 101 -4.46 8.09 -5.72
N VAL A 102 -3.96 7.13 -4.96
CA VAL A 102 -4.74 6.44 -3.91
C VAL A 102 -5.07 7.40 -2.75
N THR A 103 -6.36 7.51 -2.41
CA THR A 103 -6.89 8.32 -1.30
C THR A 103 -7.46 7.49 -0.15
N ASP A 104 -7.88 6.25 -0.42
CA ASP A 104 -8.19 5.23 0.60
C ASP A 104 -7.90 3.82 0.07
N ALA A 105 -7.60 2.91 1.00
CA ALA A 105 -7.34 1.50 0.72
C ALA A 105 -7.94 0.64 1.84
N ARG A 106 -8.59 -0.47 1.48
CA ARG A 106 -9.19 -1.42 2.42
C ARG A 106 -8.96 -2.85 1.96
N PHE A 107 -8.71 -3.72 2.93
CA PHE A 107 -8.78 -5.16 2.74
C PHE A 107 -10.16 -5.67 3.17
N ALA A 108 -10.76 -6.56 2.37
CA ALA A 108 -12.03 -7.20 2.64
C ALA A 108 -12.14 -8.50 1.82
N ASP A 109 -12.84 -9.51 2.33
CA ASP A 109 -13.18 -10.72 1.56
C ASP A 109 -14.39 -10.40 0.66
N ILE A 110 -14.15 -10.23 -0.66
CA ILE A 110 -15.16 -9.77 -1.63
C ILE A 110 -15.82 -10.96 -2.33
N ASP A 111 -15.09 -12.05 -2.55
CA ASP A 111 -15.60 -13.22 -3.26
C ASP A 111 -15.94 -14.43 -2.39
N GLY A 112 -15.68 -14.34 -1.07
CA GLY A 112 -16.08 -15.32 -0.07
C GLY A 112 -15.10 -16.48 0.10
N ASP A 113 -13.86 -16.35 -0.37
CA ASP A 113 -12.83 -17.38 -0.27
C ASP A 113 -12.00 -17.33 1.03
N HIS A 114 -12.29 -16.34 1.88
CA HIS A 114 -11.63 -16.05 3.16
C HIS A 114 -10.19 -15.55 3.06
N ASP A 115 -9.74 -15.08 1.89
CA ASP A 115 -8.54 -14.28 1.77
C ASP A 115 -8.87 -12.76 1.63
N PRO A 116 -7.95 -11.85 2.03
CA PRO A 116 -8.26 -10.43 2.00
C PRO A 116 -7.99 -9.82 0.62
N ASP A 117 -9.07 -9.53 -0.12
CA ASP A 117 -9.02 -8.74 -1.34
C ASP A 117 -8.77 -7.26 -1.05
N LEU A 118 -8.15 -6.55 -1.99
CA LEU A 118 -7.79 -5.13 -1.86
C LEU A 118 -8.73 -4.23 -2.67
N VAL A 119 -9.39 -3.29 -1.99
CA VAL A 119 -10.21 -2.24 -2.60
C VAL A 119 -9.52 -0.89 -2.45
N LEU A 120 -9.38 -0.18 -3.56
CA LEU A 120 -8.78 1.14 -3.64
C LEU A 120 -9.78 2.17 -4.15
N SER A 121 -9.68 3.38 -3.61
CA SER A 121 -10.28 4.59 -4.18
C SER A 121 -9.23 5.67 -4.33
N GLY A 122 -9.34 6.50 -5.36
CA GLY A 122 -8.36 7.54 -5.64
C GLY A 122 -8.82 8.56 -6.67
N GLU A 123 -7.96 9.54 -6.93
CA GLU A 123 -8.11 10.51 -8.01
C GLU A 123 -7.58 9.91 -9.32
N TRP A 124 -8.24 10.23 -10.44
CA TRP A 124 -7.89 9.75 -11.79
C TRP A 124 -7.87 8.23 -11.97
N MET A 125 -8.64 7.52 -11.17
CA MET A 125 -8.83 6.08 -11.26
C MET A 125 -10.28 5.72 -10.93
N PRO A 126 -10.78 4.59 -11.46
CA PRO A 126 -12.00 4.00 -10.93
C PRO A 126 -11.77 3.49 -9.50
N ILE A 127 -12.87 3.22 -8.80
CA ILE A 127 -12.81 2.29 -7.66
C ILE A 127 -12.19 1.00 -8.19
N THR A 128 -11.03 0.64 -7.67
CA THR A 128 -10.22 -0.45 -8.19
C THR A 128 -10.23 -1.60 -7.20
N VAL A 129 -10.52 -2.79 -7.68
CA VAL A 129 -10.58 -4.00 -6.87
C VAL A 129 -9.52 -4.96 -7.36
N PHE A 130 -8.71 -5.45 -6.43
CA PHE A 130 -7.76 -6.52 -6.66
C PHE A 130 -8.19 -7.75 -5.86
N ARG A 131 -8.44 -8.84 -6.55
CA ARG A 131 -8.67 -10.14 -5.93
C ARG A 131 -7.36 -10.71 -5.45
N ASN A 132 -7.31 -11.17 -4.22
CA ASN A 132 -6.20 -11.95 -3.71
C ASN A 132 -6.40 -13.44 -4.05
N ASN A 133 -5.30 -14.15 -4.31
CA ASN A 133 -5.33 -15.59 -4.54
C ASN A 133 -4.08 -16.16 -3.88
N GLY A 134 -4.09 -16.26 -2.56
CA GLY A 134 -2.93 -16.73 -1.79
C GLY A 134 -1.70 -15.85 -1.96
N GLY A 135 -1.89 -14.54 -1.83
CA GLY A 135 -0.86 -13.50 -1.92
C GLY A 135 -0.72 -12.87 -3.31
N HIS A 136 -1.31 -13.44 -4.35
CA HIS A 136 -1.25 -12.91 -5.71
C HIS A 136 -2.48 -12.06 -6.06
N PHE A 137 -2.26 -10.78 -6.33
CA PHE A 137 -3.31 -9.80 -6.58
C PHE A 137 -3.58 -9.62 -8.08
N GLU A 138 -4.81 -9.92 -8.49
CA GLU A 138 -5.32 -9.70 -9.86
C GLU A 138 -6.33 -8.54 -9.88
N ASN A 139 -6.20 -7.61 -10.82
CA ASN A 139 -7.18 -6.54 -10.98
C ASN A 139 -8.50 -7.09 -11.55
N ILE A 140 -9.55 -7.11 -10.72
CA ILE A 140 -10.89 -7.58 -11.08
C ILE A 140 -11.92 -6.44 -11.23
N THR A 141 -11.46 -5.21 -11.41
CA THR A 141 -12.30 -4.00 -11.44
C THR A 141 -13.38 -4.06 -12.52
N ALA A 142 -13.05 -4.58 -13.70
CA ALA A 142 -13.99 -4.71 -14.81
C ALA A 142 -15.06 -5.78 -14.55
N GLN A 143 -14.65 -6.90 -13.93
CA GLN A 143 -15.51 -8.00 -13.53
C GLN A 143 -16.52 -7.55 -12.46
N CYS A 144 -16.13 -6.59 -11.61
CA CYS A 144 -17.00 -5.96 -10.63
C CYS A 144 -17.94 -4.89 -11.23
N GLY A 145 -17.82 -4.58 -12.53
CA GLY A 145 -18.59 -3.51 -13.18
C GLY A 145 -18.18 -2.10 -12.76
N LEU A 146 -17.01 -1.93 -12.13
CA LEU A 146 -16.55 -0.66 -11.57
C LEU A 146 -15.63 0.14 -12.50
N ALA A 147 -15.30 -0.41 -13.68
CA ALA A 147 -14.36 0.21 -14.63
C ALA A 147 -14.75 1.63 -15.09
N ASN A 148 -16.04 1.99 -15.04
CA ASN A 148 -16.56 3.30 -15.43
C ASN A 148 -16.85 4.23 -14.25
N THR A 149 -16.48 3.83 -13.03
CA THR A 149 -16.50 4.77 -11.91
C THR A 149 -15.36 5.77 -12.09
N ALA A 150 -15.59 7.02 -11.68
CA ALA A 150 -14.57 8.05 -11.76
C ALA A 150 -14.40 8.67 -10.36
N GLY A 151 -13.18 8.62 -9.84
CA GLY A 151 -12.74 9.57 -8.83
C GLY A 151 -12.76 10.98 -9.40
N TRP A 152 -12.97 11.99 -8.54
CA TRP A 152 -13.05 13.39 -8.97
C TRP A 152 -11.72 13.92 -9.54
#